data_AF-A0A432U863-F1
#
_entry.id   AF-A0A432U863-F1
#
_cell.length_a   1.000
_cell.length_b   1.000
_cell.length_c   1.000
_cell.angle_alpha   90.00
_cell.angle_beta   90.00
_cell.angle_gamma   90.00
#
_symmetry.space_group_name_H-M   'P 1'
#
loop_
_entity.id
_entity.type
_entity.pdbx_description
1 polymer ?
#
loop_
_entity_poly.entity_id
_entity_poly.type
_entity_poly.pdbx_seq_one_letter_code
_entity_poly.pdbx_strand_id
1 'polypeptide(L)'
;MKIKPEQLNHTLTNQLNSLYFVFGPELLLVEQSLTQIRKAAKIQGFDDKVSFEVDGNFDWNQIVAEMSAISLFSPKRVIECRLKTGKIGIKGSKALTE
;
A
#
# COMPACT_ATOMS: atom_id res chain seq x y z
N MET A 1 3.83 13.50 1.43
CA MET A 1 3.32 14.52 0.49
C MET A 1 1.83 14.30 0.29
N LYS A 2 1.00 15.36 0.30
CA LYS A 2 -0.42 15.24 -0.04
C LYS A 2 -0.58 15.39 -1.55
N ILE A 3 -1.22 14.41 -2.20
CA ILE A 3 -1.44 14.37 -3.64
C ILE A 3 -2.95 14.34 -3.86
N LYS A 4 -3.47 15.20 -4.74
CA LYS A 4 -4.87 15.14 -5.14
C LYS A 4 -5.08 14.05 -6.20
N PRO A 5 -6.26 13.39 -6.26
CA PRO A 5 -6.51 12.32 -7.24
C PRO A 5 -6.20 12.71 -8.69
N GLU A 6 -6.49 13.96 -9.08
CA GLU A 6 -6.27 14.44 -10.45
C GLU A 6 -4.77 14.55 -10.80
N GLN A 7 -3.91 14.73 -9.79
CA GLN A 7 -2.46 14.84 -9.92
C GLN A 7 -1.73 13.50 -9.76
N LEU A 8 -2.45 12.45 -9.36
CA LEU A 8 -1.86 11.17 -9.00
C LEU A 8 -1.16 10.51 -10.19
N ASN A 9 -1.82 10.42 -11.35
CA ASN A 9 -1.21 9.83 -12.56
C ASN A 9 0.10 10.53 -12.94
N HIS A 10 0.12 11.87 -12.98
CA HIS A 10 1.34 12.62 -13.29
C HIS A 10 2.46 12.33 -12.29
N THR A 11 2.11 12.25 -11.00
CA THR A 11 3.09 11.95 -9.96
C THR A 11 3.65 10.54 -10.11
N LEU A 12 2.79 9.54 -10.38
CA LEU A 12 3.18 8.14 -10.55
C LEU A 12 4.07 7.92 -11.78
N THR A 13 3.84 8.66 -12.86
CA THR A 13 4.70 8.62 -14.06
C THR A 13 6.09 9.16 -13.76
N ASN A 14 6.21 10.22 -12.96
CA ASN A 14 7.51 10.77 -12.59
C ASN A 14 8.25 9.91 -11.57
N GLN A 15 7.56 9.51 -10.50
CA GLN A 15 8.16 8.73 -9.41
C GLN A 15 7.10 7.93 -8.66
N LEU A 16 7.33 6.61 -8.58
CA LEU A 16 6.61 5.74 -7.66
C LEU A 16 7.32 5.76 -6.30
N ASN A 17 6.57 6.08 -5.25
CA ASN A 17 7.06 6.05 -3.88
C ASN A 17 6.85 4.66 -3.27
N SER A 18 7.63 4.33 -2.23
CA SER A 18 7.53 3.04 -1.53
C SER A 18 6.26 2.91 -0.67
N LEU A 19 5.64 4.02 -0.25
CA LEU A 19 4.49 4.02 0.65
C LEU A 19 3.43 5.03 0.20
N TYR A 20 2.17 4.60 0.23
CA TYR A 20 1.00 5.43 -0.07
C TYR A 20 -0.07 5.25 0.99
N PHE A 21 -0.60 6.36 1.49
CA PHE A 21 -1.86 6.38 2.24
C PHE A 21 -2.96 6.90 1.30
N VAL A 22 -3.94 6.04 1.02
CA VAL A 22 -5.08 6.39 0.16
C VAL A 22 -6.35 6.36 1.02
N PHE A 23 -6.94 7.53 1.23
CA PHE A 23 -8.14 7.70 2.03
C PHE A 23 -8.95 8.90 1.54
N GLY A 24 -10.26 8.86 1.74
CA GLY A 24 -11.17 9.93 1.33
C GLY A 24 -12.62 9.54 1.57
N PRO A 25 -13.54 10.52 1.53
CA PRO A 25 -14.98 10.29 1.71
C PRO A 25 -15.61 9.56 0.52
N GLU A 26 -15.03 9.71 -0.67
CA GLU A 26 -15.54 9.12 -1.92
C GLU A 26 -14.83 7.79 -2.21
N LEU A 27 -15.54 6.67 -2.02
CA LEU A 27 -15.00 5.32 -2.22
C LEU A 27 -14.48 5.10 -3.64
N LEU A 28 -15.19 5.66 -4.65
CA LEU A 28 -14.79 5.54 -6.05
C LEU A 28 -13.40 6.14 -6.29
N LEU A 29 -13.13 7.33 -5.75
CA LEU A 29 -11.84 8.00 -5.89
C LEU A 29 -10.72 7.22 -5.20
N VAL A 30 -11.00 6.62 -4.04
CA VAL A 30 -10.05 5.75 -3.33
C VAL A 30 -9.68 4.53 -4.18
N GLU A 31 -10.68 3.81 -4.69
CA GLU A 31 -10.43 2.59 -5.49
C GLU A 31 -9.77 2.89 -6.85
N GLN A 32 -10.13 4.02 -7.48
CA GLN A 32 -9.46 4.50 -8.68
C GLN A 32 -8.00 4.85 -8.40
N SER A 33 -7.72 5.55 -7.30
CA SER A 33 -6.35 5.90 -6.90
C SER A 33 -5.51 4.66 -6.62
N LEU A 34 -6.05 3.69 -5.88
CA LEU A 34 -5.39 2.40 -5.65
C LEU A 34 -5.11 1.67 -6.96
N THR A 35 -6.06 1.67 -7.89
CA THR A 35 -5.89 1.05 -9.21
C THR A 35 -4.77 1.72 -10.01
N GLN A 36 -4.67 3.05 -9.99
CA GLN A 36 -3.59 3.79 -10.64
C GLN A 36 -2.22 3.45 -10.04
N ILE A 37 -2.11 3.42 -8.71
CA ILE A 37 -0.87 3.04 -8.01
C ILE A 37 -0.46 1.61 -8.37
N ARG A 38 -1.39 0.65 -8.33
CA ARG A 38 -1.13 -0.76 -8.69
C ARG A 38 -0.66 -0.89 -10.15
N LYS A 39 -1.28 -0.16 -11.08
CA LYS A 39 -0.86 -0.17 -12.49
C LYS A 39 0.56 0.38 -12.65
N ALA A 40 0.87 1.50 -11.99
CA ALA A 40 2.21 2.08 -12.02
C ALA A 40 3.26 1.14 -11.39
N ALA A 41 2.93 0.50 -10.28
CA ALA A 41 3.79 -0.50 -9.64
C ALA A 41 4.07 -1.70 -10.56
N LYS A 42 3.03 -2.22 -11.23
CA LYS A 42 3.20 -3.32 -12.19
C LYS A 42 4.15 -2.95 -13.33
N ILE A 43 4.08 -1.74 -13.87
CA ILE A 43 5.00 -1.25 -14.92
C ILE A 43 6.47 -1.25 -14.42
N GLN A 44 6.69 -1.08 -13.12
CA GLN A 44 8.03 -1.08 -12.50
C GLN A 44 8.49 -2.47 -12.01
N GLY A 45 7.77 -3.54 -12.39
CA GLY A 45 8.11 -4.93 -12.10
C GLY A 45 7.63 -5.44 -10.74
N PHE A 46 6.66 -4.76 -10.11
CA PHE A 46 5.96 -5.31 -8.94
C PHE A 46 4.86 -6.26 -9.42
N ASP A 47 5.24 -7.52 -9.67
CA ASP A 47 4.35 -8.52 -10.25
C ASP A 47 3.55 -9.29 -9.21
N ASP A 48 3.97 -9.25 -7.95
CA ASP A 48 3.29 -9.91 -6.83
C ASP A 48 2.53 -8.91 -5.96
N LYS A 49 1.43 -9.37 -5.36
CA LYS A 49 0.59 -8.58 -4.47
C LYS A 49 0.05 -9.44 -3.34
N VAL A 50 0.27 -8.98 -2.10
CA VAL A 50 -0.36 -9.52 -0.90
C VAL A 50 -1.25 -8.45 -0.28
N SER A 51 -2.43 -8.85 0.21
CA SER A 51 -3.41 -7.94 0.79
C SER A 51 -3.82 -8.41 2.18
N PHE A 52 -3.78 -7.49 3.13
CA PHE A 52 -4.17 -7.71 4.52
C PHE A 52 -5.37 -6.84 4.87
N GLU A 53 -6.31 -7.41 5.61
CA GLU A 53 -7.36 -6.64 6.27
C GLU A 53 -6.94 -6.37 7.71
N VAL A 54 -6.72 -5.10 8.04
CA VAL A 54 -6.23 -4.69 9.34
C VAL A 54 -7.40 -4.18 10.17
N ASP A 55 -7.66 -4.87 11.26
CA ASP A 55 -8.61 -4.47 12.31
C ASP A 55 -7.90 -4.27 13.65
N GLY A 56 -8.66 -4.16 14.75
CA GLY A 56 -8.11 -3.91 16.08
C GLY A 56 -7.25 -5.04 16.65
N ASN A 57 -7.42 -6.27 16.16
CA ASN A 57 -6.72 -7.47 16.65
C ASN A 57 -5.70 -8.01 15.63
N PHE A 58 -5.49 -7.30 14.51
CA PHE A 58 -4.56 -7.70 13.48
C PHE A 58 -3.12 -7.81 14.00
N ASP A 59 -2.45 -8.91 13.66
CA ASP A 59 -1.06 -9.15 14.01
C ASP A 59 -0.12 -8.51 12.98
N TRP A 60 0.46 -7.37 13.35
CA TRP A 60 1.38 -6.61 12.51
C TRP A 60 2.67 -7.36 12.16
N ASN A 61 3.04 -8.40 12.92
CA ASN A 61 4.19 -9.24 12.58
C ASN A 61 4.02 -9.94 11.23
N GLN A 62 2.77 -10.16 10.77
CA GLN A 62 2.52 -10.71 9.44
C GLN A 62 3.04 -9.79 8.33
N ILE A 63 2.87 -8.47 8.48
CA ILE A 63 3.37 -7.49 7.49
C ILE A 63 4.90 -7.44 7.53
N VAL A 64 5.50 -7.45 8.72
CA VAL A 64 6.97 -7.45 8.90
C VAL A 64 7.60 -8.71 8.30
N ALA A 65 6.98 -9.87 8.54
CA ALA A 65 7.40 -11.13 7.93
C ALA A 65 7.30 -11.06 6.40
N GLU A 66 6.21 -10.48 5.87
CA GLU A 66 6.01 -10.35 4.42
C GLU A 66 7.02 -9.40 3.75
N MET A 67 7.42 -8.32 4.45
CA MET A 67 8.47 -7.40 3.99
C MET A 67 9.86 -8.06 3.97
N SER A 68 10.10 -9.00 4.88
CA SER A 68 11.37 -9.72 5.01
C SER A 68 11.44 -10.98 4.14
N ALA A 69 10.30 -11.42 3.60
CA ALA A 69 10.20 -12.64 2.82
C ALA A 69 10.88 -12.48 1.46
N ILE A 70 11.78 -13.42 1.14
CA ILE A 70 12.35 -13.53 -0.21
C ILE A 70 11.34 -14.29 -1.07
N SER A 71 10.75 -13.59 -2.05
CA SER A 71 9.87 -14.23 -3.02
C SER A 71 10.68 -14.99 -4.06
N LEU A 72 10.29 -16.24 -4.31
CA LEU A 72 10.87 -17.09 -5.36
C LEU A 72 10.36 -16.74 -6.76
N PHE A 73 9.26 -15.99 -6.86
CA PHE A 73 8.53 -15.74 -8.10
C PHE A 73 8.68 -14.31 -8.61
N SER A 74 8.87 -13.33 -7.72
CA SER A 74 9.06 -11.93 -8.12
C SER A 74 9.97 -11.19 -7.14
N PRO A 75 10.96 -10.42 -7.63
CA PRO A 75 11.84 -9.65 -6.76
C PRO A 75 11.15 -8.46 -6.08
N LYS A 76 9.94 -8.07 -6.54
CA LYS A 76 9.22 -6.90 -6.01
C LYS A 76 7.75 -7.25 -5.80
N ARG A 77 7.21 -6.82 -4.65
CA ARG A 77 5.84 -7.10 -4.23
C ARG A 77 5.16 -5.84 -3.71
N VAL A 78 3.88 -5.71 -4.01
CA VAL A 78 3.00 -4.73 -3.36
C VAL A 78 2.38 -5.37 -2.12
N ILE A 79 2.56 -4.74 -0.96
CA ILE A 79 1.85 -5.09 0.27
C ILE A 79 0.73 -4.07 0.46
N GLU A 80 -0.51 -4.53 0.41
CA GLU A 80 -1.69 -3.69 0.56
C GLU A 80 -2.35 -3.93 1.91
N CYS A 81 -2.56 -2.87 2.69
CA CYS A 81 -3.20 -2.93 4.00
C CYS A 81 -4.52 -2.17 3.99
N ARG A 82 -5.64 -2.88 4.12
CA ARG A 82 -6.98 -2.28 4.21
C ARG A 82 -7.37 -2.09 5.66
N LEU A 83 -7.30 -0.85 6.14
CA LEU A 83 -7.62 -0.49 7.52
C LEU A 83 -9.15 -0.40 7.71
N LYS A 84 -9.77 -1.38 8.39
CA LYS A 84 -11.24 -1.37 8.64
C LYS A 84 -11.67 -0.26 9.60
N THR A 85 -10.81 0.10 10.55
CA THR A 85 -11.11 1.12 11.58
C THR A 85 -10.52 2.49 11.22
N GLY A 86 -9.78 2.60 10.11
CA GLY A 86 -9.00 3.77 9.72
C GLY A 86 -7.82 4.10 10.65
N LYS A 87 -7.58 3.29 11.69
CA LYS A 87 -6.53 3.51 12.68
C LYS A 87 -5.46 2.43 12.55
N ILE A 88 -4.21 2.88 12.50
CA ILE A 88 -3.01 2.03 12.49
C ILE A 88 -2.63 1.65 13.95
N GLY A 89 -2.85 2.58 14.88
CA GLY A 89 -2.49 2.41 16.29
C GLY A 89 -0.99 2.38 16.54
N ILE A 90 -0.57 2.28 17.81
CA ILE A 90 0.85 2.33 18.21
C ILE A 90 1.61 1.13 17.63
N LYS A 91 1.03 -0.07 17.71
CA LYS A 91 1.66 -1.30 17.20
C LYS A 91 1.92 -1.23 15.70
N GLY A 92 0.94 -0.75 14.93
CA GLY A 92 1.11 -0.61 13.49
C GLY A 92 2.06 0.48 13.09
N SER A 93 2.07 1.62 13.80
CA SER A 93 3.02 2.69 13.50
C SER A 93 4.45 2.21 13.68
N LYS A 94 4.72 1.41 14.73
CA LYS A 94 6.05 0.83 14.95
C LYS A 94 6.42 -0.16 13.83
N ALA A 95 5.52 -1.09 13.50
CA ALA A 95 5.77 -2.09 12.48
C ALA A 95 6.00 -1.52 11.06
N LEU A 96 5.46 -0.33 10.76
CA LEU A 96 5.65 0.35 9.47
C LEU A 96 6.92 1.24 9.42
N THR A 97 7.63 1.39 10.54
CA THR A 97 8.87 2.18 10.64
C THR A 97 10.13 1.34 10.85
N GLU A 98 9.97 0.03 11.03
CA GLU A 98 11.08 -0.94 11.03
C GLU A 98 11.54 -1.24 9.61
#